data_AF-A0A388Q3V1-F1
#
_entry.id   AF-A0A388Q3V1-F1
#
_cell.length_a   1.000
_cell.length_b   1.000
_cell.length_c   1.000
_cell.angle_alpha   90.00
_cell.angle_beta   90.00
_cell.angle_gamma   90.00
#
_symmetry.space_group_name_H-M   'P 1'
#
loop_
_entity.id
_entity.type
_entity.pdbx_description
1 polymer ?
#
loop_
_entity_poly.entity_id
_entity_poly.type
_entity_poly.pdbx_seq_one_letter_code
_entity_poly.pdbx_strand_id
1 'polypeptide(L)'
;MRSRSIGSKKIVNSNGVSFTEAKSNFVLKNSNGFSNGQKSSIFSISCDVVAKENESMERDYEYSSKRFFCDLMKPRLIGKIAAERAAARLSPKKIDSFNGPAVFEPRVASSFLSHLISSISGHNLARKVSFINGDIGEILFEENINVIDDPLIKKGLGSRNFDSEGVICEKLELIKKGRLNEIILDCYSSRMLNKNSNGRCGGTTNCYFENGKLTKKDLIKDIQKGVYITELFGSGFNSVTGDFSKGGSGFLIENGEITYPISEITVAGNIKNMFREIKLANDLEFRSRINSPTIRINNISIAGK
;
A
#
# COMPACT_ATOMS: atom_id res chain seq x y z
N MET A 1 -13.80 -27.58 24.37
CA MET A 1 -14.93 -27.23 23.47
C MET A 1 -14.41 -27.03 22.07
N ARG A 2 -14.69 -27.97 21.17
CA ARG A 2 -14.30 -27.96 19.75
C ARG A 2 -15.11 -26.87 19.01
N SER A 3 -14.43 -25.87 18.46
CA SER A 3 -15.07 -24.83 17.65
C SER A 3 -15.36 -25.37 16.25
N ARG A 4 -16.63 -25.25 15.85
CA ARG A 4 -17.17 -25.71 14.56
C ARG A 4 -16.55 -24.92 13.39
N SER A 5 -15.92 -25.67 12.48
CA SER A 5 -15.68 -25.38 11.06
C SER A 5 -16.13 -24.01 10.52
N ILE A 6 -15.16 -23.11 10.30
CA ILE A 6 -15.26 -22.03 9.32
C ILE A 6 -14.70 -22.63 8.03
N GLY A 7 -15.61 -23.16 7.20
CA GLY A 7 -15.29 -24.12 6.14
C GLY A 7 -14.59 -23.53 4.92
N SER A 8 -13.34 -23.93 4.73
CA SER A 8 -12.93 -24.63 3.51
C SER A 8 -12.31 -25.95 4.00
N LYS A 9 -12.69 -27.10 3.46
CA LYS A 9 -12.07 -28.40 3.83
C LYS A 9 -10.55 -28.44 3.58
N LYS A 10 -10.00 -27.38 2.97
CA LYS A 10 -8.62 -27.26 2.52
C LYS A 10 -7.72 -26.54 3.54
N ILE A 11 -8.25 -25.89 4.59
CA ILE A 11 -7.39 -25.31 5.65
C ILE A 11 -6.89 -26.42 6.56
N VAL A 12 -5.57 -26.61 6.59
CA VAL A 12 -4.93 -27.73 7.31
C VAL A 12 -4.03 -27.29 8.46
N ASN A 13 -3.57 -26.03 8.45
CA ASN A 13 -2.67 -25.52 9.49
C ASN A 13 -2.83 -24.00 9.66
N SER A 14 -2.16 -23.43 10.68
CA SER A 14 -2.07 -22.00 10.91
C SER A 14 -0.67 -21.61 11.37
N ASN A 15 -0.17 -20.48 10.88
CA ASN A 15 1.09 -19.88 11.34
C ASN A 15 0.89 -19.00 12.58
N GLY A 16 -0.34 -18.93 13.10
CA GLY A 16 -0.68 -18.21 14.32
C GLY A 16 -1.82 -17.22 14.13
N VAL A 17 -2.44 -16.91 15.26
CA VAL A 17 -3.37 -15.79 15.43
C VAL A 17 -2.73 -14.88 16.45
N SER A 18 -2.65 -13.59 16.13
CA SER A 18 -2.08 -12.59 17.03
C SER A 18 -3.10 -11.54 17.40
N PHE A 19 -3.08 -11.11 18.65
CA PHE A 19 -3.76 -9.92 19.12
C PHE A 19 -2.75 -9.05 19.86
N THR A 20 -2.77 -7.76 19.58
CA THR A 20 -1.90 -6.78 20.22
C THR A 20 -2.74 -5.60 20.67
N GLU A 21 -2.56 -5.22 21.93
CA GLU A 21 -2.99 -3.94 22.47
C GLU A 21 -1.73 -3.19 22.92
N ALA A 22 -1.58 -1.95 22.46
CA ALA A 22 -0.54 -1.06 22.95
C ALA A 22 -1.10 0.34 23.19
N LYS A 23 -0.66 0.97 24.27
CA LYS A 23 -0.96 2.36 24.62
C LYS A 23 0.36 3.10 24.79
N SER A 24 0.41 4.32 24.29
CA SER A 24 1.62 5.15 24.30
C SER A 24 1.28 6.58 24.70
N ASN A 25 2.13 7.16 25.52
CA ASN A 25 2.14 8.58 25.82
C ASN A 25 3.46 9.15 25.28
N PHE A 26 3.37 10.21 24.49
CA PHE A 26 4.52 10.90 23.92
C PHE A 26 4.48 12.36 24.34
N VAL A 27 5.65 12.91 24.71
CA VAL A 27 5.84 14.34 24.99
C VAL A 27 7.11 14.78 24.29
N LEU A 28 7.02 15.89 23.56
CA LEU A 28 8.15 16.57 22.93
C LEU A 28 8.37 17.92 23.60
N LYS A 29 9.63 18.18 23.97
CA LYS A 29 10.09 19.47 24.46
C LYS A 29 11.32 19.92 23.69
N ASN A 30 11.42 21.20 23.39
CA ASN A 30 12.64 21.78 22.79
C ASN A 30 13.02 23.10 23.47
N SER A 31 14.23 23.59 23.17
CA SER A 31 14.79 24.83 23.74
C SER A 31 14.05 26.09 23.33
N ASN A 32 13.19 26.04 22.31
CA ASN A 32 12.37 27.18 21.87
C ASN A 32 11.07 27.32 22.68
N GLY A 33 10.92 26.53 23.76
CA GLY A 33 9.77 26.57 24.65
C GLY A 33 8.58 25.71 24.20
N PHE A 34 8.70 24.97 23.09
CA PHE A 34 7.67 23.99 22.73
C PHE A 34 7.58 22.90 23.80
N SER A 35 6.37 22.62 24.28
CA SER A 35 6.09 21.51 25.21
C SER A 35 4.69 20.99 24.95
N ASN A 36 4.58 19.95 24.12
CA ASN A 36 3.30 19.32 23.83
C ASN A 36 3.46 17.82 23.67
N GLY A 37 2.35 17.08 23.67
CA GLY A 37 2.35 15.64 23.64
C GLY A 37 1.05 15.06 23.13
N GLN A 38 1.03 13.75 22.94
CA GLN A 38 -0.17 13.02 22.55
C GLN A 38 -0.24 11.66 23.24
N LYS A 39 -1.47 11.22 23.49
CA LYS A 39 -1.77 9.85 23.90
C LYS A 39 -2.31 9.10 22.71
N SER A 40 -1.90 7.86 22.54
CA SER A 40 -2.41 7.01 21.48
C SER A 40 -2.58 5.58 21.95
N SER A 41 -3.46 4.86 21.27
CA SER A 41 -3.65 3.43 21.41
C SER A 41 -3.58 2.78 20.04
N ILE A 42 -3.23 1.50 20.00
CA ILE A 42 -3.39 0.66 18.82
C ILE A 42 -3.85 -0.71 19.28
N PHE A 43 -4.86 -1.20 18.60
CA PHE A 43 -5.35 -2.56 18.70
C PHE A 43 -5.16 -3.19 17.34
N SER A 44 -4.53 -4.37 17.31
CA SER A 44 -4.27 -5.10 16.08
C SER A 44 -4.63 -6.56 16.28
N ILE A 45 -5.28 -7.15 15.28
CA ILE A 45 -5.57 -8.57 15.23
C ILE A 45 -5.20 -9.10 13.84
N SER A 46 -4.54 -10.25 13.79
CA SER A 46 -4.22 -10.94 12.53
C SER A 46 -4.41 -12.44 12.65
N CYS A 47 -4.65 -13.07 11.51
CA CYS A 47 -4.75 -14.51 11.36
C CYS A 47 -4.04 -14.93 10.08
N ASP A 48 -3.06 -15.83 10.21
CA ASP A 48 -2.32 -16.44 9.09
C ASP A 48 -2.63 -17.95 9.07
N VAL A 49 -3.10 -18.43 7.92
CA VAL A 49 -3.56 -19.81 7.75
C VAL A 49 -2.92 -20.46 6.53
N VAL A 50 -2.78 -21.77 6.60
CA VAL A 50 -2.22 -22.60 5.54
C VAL A 50 -3.32 -23.49 4.97
N ALA A 51 -3.53 -23.34 3.67
CA ALA A 51 -4.37 -24.22 2.88
C ALA A 51 -3.51 -25.30 2.20
N LYS A 52 -4.07 -26.49 2.03
CA LYS A 52 -3.44 -27.59 1.30
C LYS A 52 -4.45 -28.31 0.40
N GLU A 53 -4.02 -28.62 -0.80
CA GLU A 53 -4.71 -29.52 -1.72
C GLU A 53 -3.66 -30.32 -2.49
N ASN A 54 -3.73 -31.65 -2.40
CA ASN A 54 -2.69 -32.55 -2.91
C ASN A 54 -1.30 -32.15 -2.38
N GLU A 55 -0.37 -31.85 -3.29
CA GLU A 55 1.00 -31.39 -2.97
C GLU A 55 1.10 -29.86 -2.85
N SER A 56 0.08 -29.11 -3.27
CA SER A 56 0.08 -27.65 -3.16
C SER A 56 -0.23 -27.22 -1.73
N MET A 57 0.64 -26.38 -1.17
CA MET A 57 0.44 -25.71 0.11
C MET A 57 0.61 -24.21 -0.08
N GLU A 58 -0.40 -23.46 0.35
CA GLU A 58 -0.44 -22.01 0.19
C GLU A 58 -0.81 -21.36 1.53
N ARG A 59 -0.28 -20.15 1.75
CA ARG A 59 -0.61 -19.34 2.92
C ARG A 59 -1.14 -17.99 2.48
N ASP A 60 -2.04 -17.45 3.28
CA ASP A 60 -2.41 -16.04 3.24
C ASP A 60 -2.91 -15.64 4.62
N TYR A 61 -3.07 -14.34 4.81
CA TYR A 61 -3.46 -13.78 6.09
C TYR A 61 -4.50 -12.69 5.91
N GLU A 62 -5.18 -12.39 7.01
CA GLU A 62 -5.95 -11.17 7.12
C GLU A 62 -5.67 -10.48 8.47
N TYR A 63 -5.79 -9.16 8.49
CA TYR A 63 -5.59 -8.35 9.68
C TYR A 63 -6.48 -7.11 9.75
N SER A 64 -6.65 -6.60 10.96
CA SER A 64 -7.30 -5.33 11.24
C SER A 64 -6.53 -4.59 12.34
N SER A 65 -6.23 -3.31 12.10
CA SER A 65 -5.52 -2.44 13.03
C SER A 65 -6.28 -1.13 13.19
N LYS A 66 -6.62 -0.75 14.42
CA LYS A 66 -7.42 0.45 14.73
C LYS A 66 -6.98 1.12 16.01
N ARG A 67 -7.32 2.40 16.17
CA ARG A 67 -7.05 3.17 17.39
C ARG A 67 -7.95 2.76 18.55
N PHE A 68 -9.17 2.26 18.27
CA PHE A 68 -10.12 1.81 19.27
C PHE A 68 -10.48 0.35 19.04
N PHE A 69 -10.63 -0.40 20.13
CA PHE A 69 -10.97 -1.83 20.09
C PHE A 69 -12.29 -2.09 19.37
N CYS A 70 -13.32 -1.27 19.61
CA CYS A 70 -14.64 -1.42 19.00
C CYS A 70 -14.66 -1.20 17.49
N ASP A 71 -13.65 -0.53 16.94
CA ASP A 71 -13.54 -0.28 15.50
C ASP A 71 -12.89 -1.48 14.75
N LEU A 72 -12.35 -2.48 15.48
CA LEU A 72 -11.71 -3.65 14.87
C LEU A 72 -12.70 -4.51 14.08
N MET A 73 -12.20 -5.10 12.99
CA MET A 73 -12.92 -6.16 12.30
C MET A 73 -13.15 -7.35 13.24
N LYS A 74 -14.36 -7.91 13.20
CA LYS A 74 -14.72 -9.06 14.04
C LYS A 74 -13.75 -10.23 13.79
N PRO A 75 -13.20 -10.88 14.83
CA PRO A 75 -12.23 -11.97 14.66
C PRO A 75 -12.70 -13.11 13.74
N ARG A 76 -13.99 -13.46 13.80
CA ARG A 76 -14.59 -14.48 12.92
C ARG A 76 -14.52 -14.10 11.44
N LEU A 77 -14.67 -12.82 11.12
CA LEU A 77 -14.58 -12.33 9.74
C LEU A 77 -13.13 -12.37 9.26
N ILE A 78 -12.18 -11.97 10.11
CA ILE A 78 -10.73 -12.05 9.80
C ILE A 78 -10.34 -13.50 9.47
N GLY A 79 -10.69 -14.46 10.34
CA GLY A 79 -10.39 -15.87 10.09
C GLY A 79 -11.06 -16.43 8.83
N LYS A 80 -12.29 -15.99 8.53
CA LYS A 80 -12.99 -16.35 7.30
C LYS A 80 -12.24 -15.84 6.06
N ILE A 81 -11.89 -14.55 6.04
CA ILE A 81 -11.20 -13.93 4.90
C ILE A 81 -9.81 -14.56 4.72
N ALA A 82 -9.03 -14.76 5.80
CA ALA A 82 -7.73 -15.42 5.73
C ALA A 82 -7.84 -16.83 5.10
N ALA A 83 -8.83 -17.61 5.51
CA ALA A 83 -9.10 -18.93 4.95
C ALA A 83 -9.51 -18.88 3.47
N GLU A 84 -10.40 -17.96 3.07
CA GLU A 84 -10.82 -17.78 1.68
C GLU A 84 -9.62 -17.42 0.79
N ARG A 85 -8.76 -16.51 1.26
CA ARG A 85 -7.57 -16.07 0.53
C ARG A 85 -6.54 -17.18 0.37
N ALA A 86 -6.20 -17.89 1.45
CA ALA A 86 -5.26 -19.00 1.39
C ALA A 86 -5.77 -20.12 0.48
N ALA A 87 -7.07 -20.46 0.57
CA ALA A 87 -7.67 -21.48 -0.28
C ALA A 87 -7.74 -21.08 -1.76
N ALA A 88 -7.96 -19.79 -2.07
CA ALA A 88 -8.00 -19.30 -3.44
C ALA A 88 -6.66 -19.42 -4.18
N ARG A 89 -5.54 -19.46 -3.45
CA ARG A 89 -4.19 -19.55 -4.03
C ARG A 89 -3.78 -20.97 -4.44
N LEU A 90 -4.52 -21.98 -4.00
CA LEU A 90 -4.13 -23.39 -4.16
C LEU A 90 -3.96 -23.81 -5.62
N SER A 91 -2.98 -24.68 -5.84
CA SER A 91 -2.59 -25.21 -7.15
C SER A 91 -2.28 -24.10 -8.17
N PRO A 92 -1.37 -23.15 -7.86
CA PRO A 92 -1.06 -22.06 -8.76
C PRO A 92 -0.38 -22.58 -10.02
N LYS A 93 -0.60 -21.88 -11.14
CA LYS A 93 0.01 -22.20 -12.43
C LYS A 93 1.07 -21.17 -12.81
N LYS A 94 2.12 -21.64 -13.50
CA LYS A 94 3.05 -20.77 -14.22
C LYS A 94 2.46 -20.37 -15.57
N ILE A 95 2.65 -19.11 -15.93
CA ILE A 95 2.16 -18.52 -17.18
C ILE A 95 3.33 -18.11 -18.07
N ASP A 96 3.09 -18.03 -19.38
CA ASP A 96 4.08 -17.53 -20.33
C ASP A 96 4.28 -16.03 -20.15
N SER A 97 5.51 -15.57 -20.43
CA SER A 97 5.85 -14.16 -20.35
C SER A 97 5.01 -13.31 -21.31
N PHE A 98 4.52 -12.16 -20.85
CA PHE A 98 3.81 -11.20 -21.70
C PHE A 98 3.92 -9.76 -21.15
N ASN A 99 3.63 -8.79 -22.01
CA ASN A 99 3.42 -7.41 -21.60
C ASN A 99 1.92 -7.13 -21.64
N GLY A 100 1.36 -6.53 -20.59
CA GLY A 100 -0.07 -6.27 -20.54
C GLY A 100 -0.53 -5.67 -19.22
N PRO A 101 -1.86 -5.65 -19.00
CA PRO A 101 -2.44 -5.01 -17.83
C PRO A 101 -2.26 -5.85 -16.56
N ALA A 102 -1.91 -5.17 -15.47
CA ALA A 102 -1.90 -5.72 -14.13
C ALA A 102 -2.80 -4.88 -13.21
N VAL A 103 -3.63 -5.58 -12.44
CA VAL A 103 -4.49 -5.00 -11.41
C VAL A 103 -3.91 -5.39 -10.06
N PHE A 104 -3.70 -4.43 -9.17
CA PHE A 104 -3.09 -4.64 -7.86
C PHE A 104 -4.14 -4.43 -6.78
N GLU A 105 -4.28 -5.42 -5.91
CA GLU A 105 -5.11 -5.32 -4.72
C GLU A 105 -4.65 -4.16 -3.81
N PRO A 106 -5.56 -3.46 -3.08
CA PRO A 106 -5.23 -2.36 -2.16
C PRO A 106 -3.98 -2.56 -1.29
N ARG A 107 -3.79 -3.77 -0.73
CA ARG A 107 -2.63 -4.09 0.13
C ARG A 107 -1.32 -3.93 -0.63
N VAL A 108 -1.27 -4.42 -1.86
CA VAL A 108 -0.11 -4.32 -2.75
C VAL A 108 0.00 -2.93 -3.36
N ALA A 109 -1.12 -2.36 -3.80
CA ALA A 109 -1.17 -1.05 -4.44
C ALA A 109 -0.56 0.06 -3.56
N SER A 110 -0.72 -0.03 -2.23
CA SER A 110 -0.09 0.88 -1.27
C SER A 110 1.43 0.96 -1.38
N SER A 111 2.12 -0.07 -1.89
CA SER A 111 3.58 -0.03 -2.08
C SER A 111 4.01 0.99 -3.14
N PHE A 112 3.16 1.25 -4.15
CA PHE A 112 3.44 2.29 -5.16
C PHE A 112 3.46 3.69 -4.54
N LEU A 113 2.58 3.96 -3.57
CA LEU A 113 2.65 5.19 -2.77
C LEU A 113 3.93 5.24 -1.92
N SER A 114 4.33 4.14 -1.30
CA SER A 114 5.60 4.10 -0.56
C SER A 114 6.81 4.45 -1.44
N HIS A 115 6.82 3.98 -2.70
CA HIS A 115 7.84 4.34 -3.67
C HIS A 115 7.78 5.82 -4.04
N LEU A 116 6.58 6.38 -4.29
CA LEU A 116 6.39 7.82 -4.53
C LEU A 116 6.91 8.66 -3.35
N ILE A 117 6.46 8.34 -2.13
CA ILE A 117 6.84 9.01 -0.87
C ILE A 117 8.35 9.03 -0.70
N SER A 118 9.02 7.91 -0.95
CA SER A 118 10.47 7.84 -0.90
C SER A 118 11.10 8.79 -1.92
N SER A 119 10.62 8.77 -3.17
CA SER A 119 11.18 9.59 -4.25
C SER A 119 10.96 11.10 -4.08
N ILE A 120 9.91 11.52 -3.37
CA ILE A 120 9.64 12.94 -3.08
C ILE A 120 10.13 13.37 -1.69
N SER A 121 10.90 12.51 -1.00
CA SER A 121 11.53 12.87 0.27
C SER A 121 12.63 13.90 0.06
N GLY A 122 12.60 14.98 0.84
CA GLY A 122 13.62 16.03 0.80
C GLY A 122 15.04 15.50 0.99
N HIS A 123 15.23 14.47 1.82
CA HIS A 123 16.54 13.82 1.99
C HIS A 123 17.03 13.14 0.70
N ASN A 124 16.15 12.44 -0.01
CA ASN A 124 16.51 11.75 -1.24
C ASN A 124 16.75 12.74 -2.38
N LEU A 125 15.95 13.81 -2.45
CA LEU A 125 16.10 14.89 -3.41
C LEU A 125 17.42 15.66 -3.18
N ALA A 126 17.71 16.04 -1.94
CA ALA A 126 18.94 16.75 -1.59
C ALA A 126 20.21 15.94 -1.91
N ARG A 127 20.14 14.60 -1.77
CA ARG A 127 21.22 13.67 -2.12
C ARG A 127 21.23 13.23 -3.58
N LYS A 128 20.24 13.65 -4.39
CA LYS A 128 20.05 13.23 -5.78
C LYS A 128 19.97 11.71 -5.97
N VAL A 129 19.29 11.02 -5.04
CA VAL A 129 19.08 9.56 -5.07
C VAL A 129 17.61 9.18 -5.35
N SER A 130 16.95 10.00 -6.16
CA SER A 130 15.55 9.86 -6.56
C SER A 130 15.42 9.92 -8.09
N PHE A 131 14.51 9.12 -8.64
CA PHE A 131 14.10 9.17 -10.05
C PHE A 131 13.14 10.34 -10.36
N ILE A 132 12.64 11.02 -9.32
CA ILE A 132 11.85 12.25 -9.40
C ILE A 132 12.78 13.41 -9.03
N ASN A 133 12.80 14.46 -9.84
CA ASN A 133 13.69 15.60 -9.61
C ASN A 133 13.24 16.49 -8.45
N GLY A 134 11.95 16.43 -8.10
CA GLY A 134 11.34 17.26 -7.06
C GLY A 134 10.81 18.59 -7.58
N ASP A 135 10.70 18.74 -8.90
CA ASP A 135 10.19 19.95 -9.54
C ASP A 135 8.67 20.05 -9.36
N ILE A 136 8.22 21.06 -8.62
CA ILE A 136 6.79 21.33 -8.46
C ILE A 136 6.16 21.61 -9.83
N GLY A 137 5.05 20.95 -10.12
CA GLY A 137 4.36 20.96 -11.40
C GLY A 137 4.71 19.81 -12.35
N GLU A 138 5.72 18.99 -12.02
CA GLU A 138 6.10 17.79 -12.78
C GLU A 138 4.89 16.85 -12.94
N ILE A 139 4.60 16.42 -14.18
CA ILE A 139 3.51 15.50 -14.48
C ILE A 139 3.98 14.07 -14.17
N LEU A 140 3.35 13.46 -13.17
CA LEU A 140 3.65 12.10 -12.73
C LEU A 140 2.51 11.12 -13.04
N PHE A 141 1.26 11.58 -13.03
CA PHE A 141 0.07 10.77 -13.25
C PHE A 141 -0.91 11.44 -14.22
N GLU A 142 -1.98 10.75 -14.60
CA GLU A 142 -3.14 11.36 -15.26
C GLU A 142 -3.80 12.44 -14.37
N GLU A 143 -4.51 13.40 -15.01
CA GLU A 143 -5.06 14.58 -14.34
C GLU A 143 -6.11 14.24 -13.25
N ASN A 144 -6.75 13.08 -13.33
CA ASN A 144 -7.73 12.62 -12.35
C ASN A 144 -7.10 12.00 -11.09
N ILE A 145 -5.78 11.87 -11.02
CA ILE A 145 -5.08 11.24 -9.90
C ILE A 145 -4.62 12.31 -8.90
N ASN A 146 -5.03 12.14 -7.64
CA ASN A 146 -4.55 12.92 -6.52
C ASN A 146 -4.01 12.02 -5.42
N VAL A 147 -3.00 12.53 -4.70
CA VAL A 147 -2.41 11.88 -3.54
C VAL A 147 -2.41 12.87 -2.39
N ILE A 148 -3.03 12.48 -1.29
CA ILE A 148 -3.25 13.31 -0.12
C ILE A 148 -2.48 12.74 1.06
N ASP A 149 -1.84 13.59 1.85
CA ASP A 149 -1.33 13.26 3.17
C ASP A 149 -2.05 14.11 4.22
N ASP A 150 -2.99 13.50 4.95
CA ASP A 150 -3.86 14.20 5.91
C ASP A 150 -3.56 13.81 7.36
N PRO A 151 -2.93 14.69 8.16
CA PRO A 151 -2.59 14.41 9.55
C PRO A 151 -3.78 14.45 10.51
N LEU A 152 -4.93 14.97 10.07
CA LEU A 152 -6.07 15.31 10.93
C LEU A 152 -7.25 14.34 10.79
N ILE A 153 -7.08 13.21 10.08
CA ILE A 153 -8.10 12.16 10.01
C ILE A 153 -8.41 11.65 11.42
N LYS A 154 -9.66 11.83 11.87
CA LYS A 154 -10.10 11.34 13.18
C LYS A 154 -9.87 9.83 13.28
N LYS A 155 -9.22 9.39 14.36
CA LYS A 155 -8.84 8.00 14.61
C LYS A 155 -7.89 7.38 13.58
N GLY A 156 -7.28 8.18 12.69
CA GLY A 156 -6.31 7.68 11.72
C GLY A 156 -5.09 7.05 12.39
N LEU A 157 -4.50 6.06 11.73
CA LEU A 157 -3.32 5.35 12.25
C LEU A 157 -2.05 6.21 12.15
N GLY A 158 -2.02 7.17 11.22
CA GLY A 158 -0.92 8.11 11.01
C GLY A 158 -1.17 9.52 11.56
N SER A 159 -2.34 9.79 12.14
CA SER A 159 -2.73 11.13 12.58
C SER A 159 -1.85 11.64 13.71
N ARG A 160 -1.45 12.92 13.61
CA ARG A 160 -0.64 13.65 14.59
C ARG A 160 -0.81 15.15 14.37
N ASN A 161 -0.73 15.96 15.43
CA ASN A 161 -0.88 17.42 15.31
C ASN A 161 0.43 18.13 14.93
N PHE A 162 1.56 17.53 15.28
CA PHE A 162 2.90 18.03 15.03
C PHE A 162 3.86 16.86 14.80
N ASP A 163 4.98 17.13 14.15
CA ASP A 163 5.98 16.13 13.81
C ASP A 163 7.04 15.93 14.91
N SER A 164 8.07 15.13 14.65
CA SER A 164 9.12 14.86 15.64
C SER A 164 10.02 16.07 15.98
N GLU A 165 9.84 17.21 15.31
CA GLU A 165 10.57 18.46 15.55
C GLU A 165 9.69 19.54 16.21
N GLY A 166 8.38 19.27 16.36
CA GLY A 166 7.41 20.21 16.91
C GLY A 166 6.77 21.11 15.86
N VAL A 167 6.98 20.82 14.57
CA VAL A 167 6.38 21.56 13.46
C VAL A 167 4.95 21.07 13.24
N ILE A 168 4.01 22.00 13.05
CA ILE A 168 2.60 21.68 12.81
C ILE A 168 2.47 20.83 11.55
N CYS A 169 1.65 19.77 11.62
CA CYS A 169 1.30 18.95 10.47
C CYS A 169 -0.03 19.44 9.89
N GLU A 170 0.00 19.93 8.65
CA GLU A 170 -1.20 20.31 7.89
C GLU A 170 -1.48 19.33 6.77
N LYS A 171 -2.72 19.29 6.25
CA LYS A 171 -3.05 18.47 5.08
C LYS A 171 -2.20 18.91 3.87
N LEU A 172 -1.55 17.96 3.21
CA LEU A 172 -0.84 18.21 1.95
C LEU A 172 -1.51 17.48 0.79
N GLU A 173 -1.63 18.18 -0.32
CA GLU A 173 -1.89 17.59 -1.63
C GLU A 173 -0.50 17.29 -2.25
N LEU A 174 0.01 16.08 -2.06
CA LEU A 174 1.33 15.69 -2.59
C LEU A 174 1.30 15.65 -4.11
N ILE A 175 0.24 15.04 -4.66
CA ILE A 175 -0.08 15.06 -6.08
C ILE A 175 -1.43 15.74 -6.23
N LYS A 176 -1.49 16.77 -7.08
CA LYS A 176 -2.72 17.49 -7.42
C LYS A 176 -2.89 17.51 -8.92
N LYS A 177 -4.01 16.98 -9.39
CA LYS A 177 -4.33 16.86 -10.81
C LYS A 177 -3.21 16.20 -11.62
N GLY A 178 -2.69 15.08 -11.11
CA GLY A 178 -1.60 14.32 -11.70
C GLY A 178 -0.20 14.95 -11.61
N ARG A 179 -0.07 16.12 -10.98
CA ARG A 179 1.18 16.87 -10.90
C ARG A 179 1.74 16.88 -9.49
N LEU A 180 3.07 16.82 -9.37
CA LEU A 180 3.77 17.01 -8.11
C LEU A 180 3.46 18.41 -7.57
N ASN A 181 2.84 18.48 -6.39
CA ASN A 181 2.42 19.74 -5.78
C ASN A 181 3.18 20.02 -4.49
N GLU A 182 3.55 18.98 -3.73
CA GLU A 182 4.34 19.10 -2.51
C GLU A 182 5.38 17.98 -2.41
N ILE A 183 6.51 18.27 -1.76
CA ILE A 183 7.55 17.30 -1.39
C ILE A 183 7.60 17.15 0.13
N ILE A 184 8.19 16.06 0.64
CA ILE A 184 8.14 15.73 2.07
C ILE A 184 9.37 16.33 2.75
N LEU A 185 9.18 17.29 3.66
CA LEU A 185 10.26 18.07 4.26
C LEU A 185 10.20 18.07 5.79
N ASP A 186 11.35 17.79 6.39
CA ASP A 186 11.68 18.14 7.78
C ASP A 186 12.56 19.39 7.82
N CYS A 187 12.90 19.91 9.00
CA CYS A 187 13.72 21.12 9.12
C CYS A 187 15.11 20.96 8.51
N TYR A 188 15.67 19.77 8.49
CA TYR A 188 17.03 19.54 7.96
C TYR A 188 17.04 19.54 6.43
N SER A 189 16.23 18.68 5.82
CA SER A 189 16.09 18.57 4.38
C SER A 189 15.51 19.85 3.76
N SER A 190 14.64 20.57 4.46
CA SER A 190 14.14 21.85 3.98
C SER A 190 15.27 22.89 3.85
N ARG A 191 16.19 22.96 4.83
CA ARG A 191 17.37 23.85 4.77
C ARG A 191 18.30 23.48 3.61
N MET A 192 18.56 22.19 3.40
CA MET A 192 19.38 21.73 2.26
C MET A 192 18.80 22.13 0.91
N LEU A 193 17.47 22.22 0.82
CA LEU A 193 16.74 22.56 -0.41
C LEU A 193 16.29 24.01 -0.47
N ASN A 194 16.70 24.86 0.47
CA ASN A 194 16.26 26.26 0.61
C ASN A 194 14.72 26.42 0.61
N LYS A 195 14.05 25.56 1.36
CA LYS A 195 12.58 25.50 1.54
C LYS A 195 12.21 25.52 3.03
N ASN A 196 10.92 25.66 3.30
CA ASN A 196 10.36 25.51 4.65
C ASN A 196 9.98 24.04 4.92
N SER A 197 10.11 23.62 6.18
CA SER A 197 9.57 22.34 6.63
C SER A 197 8.05 22.37 6.52
N ASN A 198 7.45 21.25 6.15
CA ASN A 198 6.01 21.08 6.14
C ASN A 198 5.54 20.08 7.22
N GLY A 199 6.32 19.88 8.28
CA GLY A 199 5.92 19.04 9.41
C GLY A 199 6.00 17.55 9.10
N ARG A 200 6.95 17.14 8.26
CA ARG A 200 7.11 15.74 7.84
C ARG A 200 8.35 15.07 8.44
N CYS A 201 8.88 15.57 9.56
CA CYS A 201 9.87 14.82 10.31
C CYS A 201 9.28 13.48 10.80
N GLY A 202 9.94 12.38 10.42
CA GLY A 202 9.42 11.02 10.61
C GLY A 202 8.49 10.51 9.50
N GLY A 203 8.36 11.23 8.38
CA GLY A 203 7.62 10.81 7.18
C GLY A 203 6.19 11.32 7.12
N THR A 204 5.42 10.81 6.15
CA THR A 204 3.99 11.10 5.97
C THR A 204 3.14 10.62 7.14
N THR A 205 1.92 11.13 7.19
CA THR A 205 0.91 10.83 8.20
C THR A 205 -0.11 9.79 7.70
N ASN A 206 -1.33 10.18 7.31
CA ASN A 206 -2.26 9.32 6.59
C ASN A 206 -2.17 9.66 5.09
N CYS A 207 -1.26 8.99 4.38
CA CYS A 207 -1.06 9.19 2.95
C CYS A 207 -1.92 8.21 2.14
N TYR A 208 -2.62 8.71 1.13
CA TYR A 208 -3.48 7.88 0.30
C TYR A 208 -3.72 8.43 -1.11
N PHE A 209 -3.96 7.53 -2.05
CA PHE A 209 -4.62 7.87 -3.31
C PHE A 209 -6.10 8.14 -3.04
N GLU A 210 -6.65 9.20 -3.62
CA GLU A 210 -8.10 9.39 -3.60
C GLU A 210 -8.83 8.26 -4.35
N ASN A 211 -10.12 8.09 -4.09
CA ASN A 211 -10.92 7.12 -4.84
C ASN A 211 -11.04 7.53 -6.31
N GLY A 212 -10.94 6.54 -7.20
CA GLY A 212 -11.38 6.68 -8.58
C GLY A 212 -12.89 6.61 -8.72
N LYS A 213 -13.36 6.68 -9.97
CA LYS A 213 -14.80 6.59 -10.31
C LYS A 213 -15.25 5.16 -10.65
N LEU A 214 -14.31 4.26 -10.94
CA LEU A 214 -14.58 2.92 -11.44
C LEU A 214 -14.63 1.92 -10.29
N THR A 215 -15.43 0.86 -10.42
CA THR A 215 -15.32 -0.28 -9.50
C THR A 215 -14.12 -1.15 -9.86
N LYS A 216 -13.67 -2.01 -8.93
CA LYS A 216 -12.69 -3.05 -9.24
C LYS A 216 -13.12 -3.90 -10.45
N LYS A 217 -14.41 -4.22 -10.57
CA LYS A 217 -14.95 -4.97 -11.71
C LYS A 217 -14.82 -4.17 -13.01
N ASP A 218 -15.08 -2.87 -12.97
CA ASP A 218 -14.90 -2.00 -14.13
C ASP A 218 -13.45 -1.87 -14.58
N LEU A 219 -12.49 -1.95 -13.65
CA LEU A 219 -11.06 -1.98 -14.00
C LEU A 219 -10.64 -3.29 -14.67
N ILE A 220 -11.38 -4.38 -14.46
CA ILE A 220 -11.03 -5.73 -14.95
C ILE A 220 -11.76 -6.06 -16.26
N LYS A 221 -13.01 -5.61 -16.44
CA LYS A 221 -13.93 -6.11 -17.47
C LYS A 221 -13.43 -6.08 -18.93
N ASP A 222 -12.58 -5.13 -19.28
CA ASP A 222 -12.03 -4.95 -20.64
C ASP A 222 -10.67 -5.65 -20.84
N ILE A 223 -10.13 -6.29 -19.80
CA ILE A 223 -8.86 -7.01 -19.86
C ILE A 223 -9.07 -8.36 -20.55
N GLN A 224 -8.55 -8.50 -21.77
CA GLN A 224 -8.54 -9.78 -22.50
C GLN A 224 -7.60 -10.80 -21.86
N LYS A 225 -6.38 -10.37 -21.54
CA LYS A 225 -5.38 -11.15 -20.80
C LYS A 225 -4.60 -10.21 -19.89
N GLY A 226 -4.53 -10.53 -18.60
CA GLY A 226 -3.82 -9.73 -17.61
C GLY A 226 -3.63 -10.48 -16.31
N VAL A 227 -3.21 -9.79 -15.26
CA VAL A 227 -3.05 -10.40 -13.92
C VAL A 227 -3.71 -9.56 -12.84
N TYR A 228 -4.21 -10.22 -11.80
CA TYR A 228 -4.63 -9.62 -10.56
C TYR A 228 -3.60 -9.99 -9.47
N ILE A 229 -2.73 -9.05 -9.10
CA ILE A 229 -1.64 -9.24 -8.14
C ILE A 229 -2.14 -9.01 -6.71
N THR A 230 -1.93 -10.03 -5.86
CA THR A 230 -2.31 -10.01 -4.45
C THR A 230 -1.11 -10.06 -3.51
N GLU A 231 0.08 -10.36 -4.02
CA GLU A 231 1.33 -10.33 -3.27
C GLU A 231 2.51 -9.94 -4.17
N LEU A 232 3.45 -9.16 -3.62
CA LEU A 232 4.74 -8.86 -4.21
C LEU A 232 5.84 -9.11 -3.18
N PHE A 233 6.97 -9.64 -3.62
CA PHE A 233 8.12 -9.97 -2.77
C PHE A 233 9.44 -9.67 -3.48
N GLY A 234 10.50 -9.53 -2.67
CA GLY A 234 11.83 -9.14 -3.13
C GLY A 234 12.09 -7.63 -3.11
N SER A 235 13.36 -7.27 -3.16
CA SER A 235 13.87 -5.90 -2.99
C SER A 235 14.11 -5.14 -4.29
N GLY A 236 13.59 -5.60 -5.44
CA GLY A 236 13.91 -4.99 -6.74
C GLY A 236 13.18 -3.68 -7.00
N PHE A 237 13.63 -2.63 -6.33
CA PHE A 237 13.32 -1.24 -6.65
C PHE A 237 14.61 -0.43 -6.55
N ASN A 238 14.97 0.27 -7.62
CA ASN A 238 16.04 1.24 -7.62
C ASN A 238 15.46 2.64 -7.51
N SER A 239 15.72 3.32 -6.38
CA SER A 239 15.18 4.67 -6.15
C SER A 239 15.78 5.74 -7.05
N VAL A 240 16.99 5.51 -7.59
CA VAL A 240 17.69 6.48 -8.44
C VAL A 240 17.16 6.44 -9.87
N THR A 241 16.98 5.24 -10.43
CA THR A 241 16.54 5.07 -11.83
C THR A 241 15.03 4.89 -11.97
N GLY A 242 14.36 4.45 -10.90
CA GLY A 242 12.94 4.08 -10.92
C GLY A 242 12.69 2.66 -11.43
N ASP A 243 13.75 1.88 -11.69
CA ASP A 243 13.62 0.49 -12.13
C ASP A 243 12.95 -0.36 -11.05
N PHE A 244 11.99 -1.16 -11.49
CA PHE A 244 11.16 -1.99 -10.65
C PHE A 244 11.14 -3.41 -11.21
N SER A 245 11.41 -4.37 -10.34
CA SER A 245 11.36 -5.81 -10.64
C SER A 245 11.11 -6.57 -9.35
N LYS A 246 9.90 -7.07 -9.16
CA LYS A 246 9.54 -7.84 -7.96
C LYS A 246 8.90 -9.16 -8.35
N GLY A 247 9.23 -10.20 -7.58
CA GLY A 247 8.48 -11.44 -7.63
C GLY A 247 7.03 -11.18 -7.20
N GLY A 248 6.09 -11.88 -7.82
CA GLY A 248 4.68 -11.68 -7.55
C GLY A 248 3.90 -12.98 -7.58
N SER A 249 2.73 -12.94 -6.94
CA SER A 249 1.69 -13.95 -7.08
C SER A 249 0.32 -13.29 -7.05
N GLY A 250 -0.67 -14.03 -7.54
CA GLY A 250 -2.01 -13.53 -7.71
C GLY A 250 -2.84 -14.46 -8.56
N PHE A 251 -3.56 -13.91 -9.51
CA PHE A 251 -4.48 -14.65 -10.37
C PHE A 251 -4.36 -14.17 -11.82
N LEU A 252 -4.60 -15.06 -12.77
CA LEU A 252 -4.76 -14.68 -14.16
C LEU A 252 -6.12 -13.98 -14.35
N ILE A 253 -6.15 -12.99 -15.24
CA ILE A 253 -7.37 -12.38 -15.76
C ILE A 253 -7.53 -12.80 -17.22
N GLU A 254 -8.68 -13.37 -17.57
CA GLU A 254 -9.04 -13.75 -18.94
C GLU A 254 -10.44 -13.22 -19.24
N ASN A 255 -10.58 -12.49 -20.35
CA ASN A 255 -11.86 -11.94 -20.84
C ASN A 255 -12.67 -11.19 -19.76
N GLY A 256 -11.99 -10.41 -18.92
CA GLY A 256 -12.64 -9.64 -17.85
C GLY A 256 -12.96 -10.42 -16.58
N GLU A 257 -12.50 -11.66 -16.44
CA GLU A 257 -12.74 -12.51 -15.27
C GLU A 257 -11.43 -12.96 -14.62
N ILE A 258 -11.41 -13.01 -13.29
CA ILE A 258 -10.30 -13.60 -12.53
C ILE A 258 -10.47 -15.12 -12.57
N THR A 259 -9.52 -15.84 -13.17
CA THR A 259 -9.69 -17.28 -13.47
C THR A 259 -9.01 -18.17 -12.44
N TYR A 260 -7.69 -18.37 -12.53
CA TYR A 260 -6.94 -19.29 -11.67
C TYR A 260 -5.72 -18.62 -11.03
N PRO A 261 -5.25 -19.15 -9.87
CA PRO A 261 -4.09 -18.59 -9.20
C PRO A 261 -2.81 -18.80 -10.02
N ILE A 262 -1.93 -17.80 -9.97
CA ILE A 262 -0.62 -17.80 -10.59
C ILE A 262 0.45 -17.44 -9.55
N SER A 263 1.61 -18.05 -9.69
CA SER A 263 2.78 -17.80 -8.86
C SER A 263 4.05 -17.84 -9.69
N GLU A 264 5.18 -17.48 -9.06
CA GLU A 264 6.49 -17.47 -9.71
C GLU A 264 6.58 -16.55 -10.93
N ILE A 265 5.82 -15.44 -10.92
CA ILE A 265 5.95 -14.39 -11.92
C ILE A 265 6.86 -13.28 -11.40
N THR A 266 7.46 -12.53 -12.32
CA THR A 266 8.17 -11.28 -12.02
C THR A 266 7.45 -10.13 -12.70
N VAL A 267 7.10 -9.11 -11.93
CA VAL A 267 6.48 -7.87 -12.40
C VAL A 267 7.57 -6.83 -12.53
N ALA A 268 7.82 -6.37 -13.76
CA ALA A 268 8.94 -5.49 -14.08
C ALA A 268 8.56 -4.27 -14.94
N GLY A 269 9.33 -3.19 -14.79
CA GLY A 269 9.24 -1.98 -15.60
C GLY A 269 9.90 -0.79 -14.90
N ASN A 270 9.48 0.43 -15.25
CA ASN A 270 9.94 1.65 -14.57
C ASN A 270 8.76 2.34 -13.87
N ILE A 271 8.88 2.61 -12.57
CA ILE A 271 7.79 3.16 -11.74
C ILE A 271 7.27 4.50 -12.27
N LYS A 272 8.15 5.36 -12.82
CA LYS A 272 7.74 6.66 -13.37
C LYS A 272 6.79 6.49 -14.56
N ASN A 273 7.04 5.49 -15.39
CA ASN A 273 6.15 5.14 -16.49
C ASN A 273 4.86 4.47 -15.98
N MET A 274 4.97 3.59 -14.99
CA MET A 274 3.81 2.95 -14.38
C MET A 274 2.83 3.96 -13.77
N PHE A 275 3.33 5.02 -13.11
CA PHE A 275 2.48 6.07 -12.54
C PHE A 275 1.57 6.74 -13.58
N ARG A 276 2.06 6.93 -14.80
CA ARG A 276 1.27 7.52 -15.91
C ARG A 276 0.15 6.61 -16.40
N GLU A 277 0.26 5.31 -16.12
CA GLU A 277 -0.71 4.29 -16.55
C GLU A 277 -1.71 3.92 -15.43
N ILE A 278 -1.58 4.50 -14.24
CA ILE A 278 -2.41 4.15 -13.09
C ILE A 278 -3.85 4.62 -13.29
N LYS A 279 -4.78 3.68 -13.12
CA LYS A 279 -6.21 3.93 -12.95
C LYS A 279 -6.65 3.42 -11.59
N LEU A 280 -7.50 4.19 -10.91
CA LEU A 280 -7.94 3.90 -9.54
C LEU A 280 -9.38 3.35 -9.54
N ALA A 281 -9.62 2.40 -8.65
CA ALA A 281 -10.96 1.97 -8.28
C ALA A 281 -11.54 2.85 -7.15
N ASN A 282 -12.79 2.59 -6.80
CA ASN A 282 -13.56 3.28 -5.76
C ASN A 282 -13.65 2.50 -4.43
N ASP A 283 -12.67 1.64 -4.15
CA ASP A 283 -12.64 0.73 -3.00
C ASP A 283 -11.51 1.04 -1.99
N LEU A 284 -11.13 2.33 -1.85
CA LEU A 284 -10.17 2.77 -0.83
C LEU A 284 -10.65 2.41 0.58
N GLU A 285 -9.79 1.73 1.33
CA GLU A 285 -9.98 1.44 2.75
C GLU A 285 -8.77 1.90 3.58
N PHE A 286 -9.02 2.55 4.71
CA PHE A 286 -7.98 2.96 5.65
C PHE A 286 -7.62 1.82 6.62
N ARG A 287 -6.57 1.09 6.23
CA ARG A 287 -6.04 -0.10 6.93
C ARG A 287 -4.69 0.15 7.58
N SER A 288 -3.93 1.12 7.07
CA SER A 288 -2.60 1.49 7.56
C SER A 288 -2.39 3.02 7.50
N ARG A 289 -1.14 3.48 7.61
CA ARG A 289 -0.76 4.89 7.37
C ARG A 289 -0.69 5.25 5.89
N ILE A 290 -0.42 4.26 5.04
CA ILE A 290 -0.36 4.42 3.58
C ILE A 290 -1.47 3.54 2.99
N ASN A 291 -2.39 4.14 2.23
CA ASN A 291 -3.58 3.44 1.76
C ASN A 291 -3.84 3.72 0.29
N SER A 292 -4.33 2.71 -0.42
CA SER A 292 -4.63 2.82 -1.85
C SER A 292 -5.93 2.08 -2.12
N PRO A 293 -6.79 2.55 -3.05
CA PRO A 293 -7.77 1.67 -3.67
C PRO A 293 -7.05 0.61 -4.53
N THR A 294 -7.81 -0.30 -5.13
CA THR A 294 -7.32 -1.14 -6.21
C THR A 294 -6.80 -0.24 -7.32
N ILE A 295 -5.63 -0.57 -7.88
CA ILE A 295 -5.06 0.14 -9.04
C ILE A 295 -4.94 -0.79 -10.23
N ARG A 296 -5.12 -0.27 -11.44
CA ARG A 296 -4.74 -0.93 -12.69
C ARG A 296 -3.60 -0.16 -13.35
N ILE A 297 -2.62 -0.88 -13.88
CA ILE A 297 -1.54 -0.37 -14.73
C ILE A 297 -1.65 -1.13 -16.06
N ASN A 298 -1.79 -0.43 -17.20
CA ASN A 298 -2.13 -1.08 -18.47
C ASN A 298 -0.94 -1.79 -19.14
N ASN A 299 0.27 -1.29 -18.91
CA ASN A 299 1.45 -1.76 -19.63
C ASN A 299 2.57 -2.06 -18.63
N ILE A 300 2.67 -3.33 -18.23
CA ILE A 300 3.74 -3.83 -17.38
C ILE A 300 4.31 -5.13 -17.96
N SER A 301 5.60 -5.39 -17.74
CA SER A 301 6.21 -6.64 -18.12
C SER A 301 5.96 -7.69 -17.05
N ILE A 302 5.44 -8.84 -17.48
CA ILE A 302 5.19 -10.00 -16.64
C ILE A 302 6.02 -11.13 -17.18
N ALA A 303 7.15 -11.38 -16.53
CA ALA A 303 8.01 -12.52 -16.85
C ALA A 303 7.50 -13.75 -16.10
N GLY A 304 7.37 -14.85 -16.83
CA GLY A 304 6.95 -16.15 -16.32
C GLY A 304 7.88 -17.25 -16.81
N LYS A 305 7.32 -18.39 -17.18
CA LYS A 305 8.08 -19.52 -17.75
C LYS A 305 8.52 -19.26 -19.19
#